data_AF-A0AA43A1P5-F1
#
_entry.id   AF-A0AA43A1P5-F1
#
_cell.length_a   1.000
_cell.length_b   1.000
_cell.length_c   1.000
_cell.angle_alpha   90.00
_cell.angle_beta   90.00
_cell.angle_gamma   90.00
#
_symmetry.space_group_name_H-M   'P 1'
#
loop_
_entity.id
_entity.type
_entity.pdbx_description
1 polymer ?
#
loop_
_entity_poly.entity_id
_entity_poly.type
_entity_poly.pdbx_seq_one_letter_code
_entity_poly.pdbx_strand_id
1 'polypeptide(L)'
;MQTGEEIADIEHSAEPSLPRPDSAVCEYLIEHERLKDNDLKRALTYQEQHGGDLVTLLVRLGLVSERDVAEAEAGLLELPLIRTADLPEQAPE
;
A
#
# COMPACT_ATOMS: atom_id res chain seq x y z
N MET A 1 -11.53 -32.83 19.28
CA MET A 1 -10.58 -31.74 19.57
C MET A 1 -10.18 -31.18 18.21
N GLN A 2 -10.90 -30.18 17.73
CA GLN A 2 -10.70 -29.59 16.41
C GLN A 2 -10.22 -28.16 16.65
N THR A 3 -8.96 -27.92 16.33
CA THR A 3 -8.26 -26.65 16.51
C THR A 3 -8.85 -25.63 15.54
N GLY A 4 -9.47 -24.59 16.10
CA GLY A 4 -9.88 -23.41 15.37
C GLY A 4 -8.64 -22.61 14.98
N GLU A 5 -8.52 -22.35 13.69
CA GLU A 5 -7.60 -21.37 13.13
C GLU A 5 -8.35 -20.04 13.15
N GLU A 6 -8.13 -19.28 14.23
CA GLU A 6 -8.62 -17.91 14.37
C GLU A 6 -7.71 -17.03 13.51
N ILE A 7 -8.20 -16.74 12.31
CA ILE A 7 -7.68 -15.70 11.44
C ILE A 7 -7.78 -14.41 12.24
N ALA A 8 -6.62 -13.88 12.67
CA ALA A 8 -6.57 -12.64 13.43
C ALA A 8 -7.13 -11.51 12.58
N ASP A 9 -8.34 -11.08 12.94
CA ASP A 9 -9.01 -9.87 12.47
C ASP A 9 -8.09 -8.70 12.82
N ILE A 10 -7.41 -8.16 11.81
CA ILE A 10 -6.69 -6.89 11.94
C ILE A 10 -7.78 -5.82 11.93
N GLU A 11 -8.43 -5.61 13.08
CA GLU A 11 -9.32 -4.48 13.30
C GLU A 11 -8.49 -3.20 13.19
N HIS A 12 -8.57 -2.56 12.02
CA HIS A 12 -8.04 -1.23 11.76
C HIS A 12 -8.83 -0.22 12.60
N SER A 13 -8.42 -0.08 13.86
CA SER A 13 -8.90 0.95 14.78
C SER A 13 -8.58 2.33 14.20
N ALA A 14 -9.64 3.03 13.81
CA ALA A 14 -9.58 4.39 13.30
C ALA A 14 -9.26 5.37 14.44
N GLU A 15 -8.04 5.90 14.46
CA GLU A 15 -7.69 7.13 15.19
C GLU A 15 -7.67 8.32 14.22
N PRO A 16 -8.24 9.49 14.55
CA PRO A 16 -8.24 10.62 13.63
C PRO A 16 -6.97 11.47 13.80
N SER A 17 -6.32 11.86 12.69
CA SER A 17 -5.47 13.07 12.48
C SER A 17 -4.02 12.86 11.97
N LEU A 18 -3.89 12.48 10.69
CA LEU A 18 -2.82 12.97 9.79
C LEU A 18 -3.46 13.10 8.38
N PRO A 19 -3.00 14.02 7.50
CA PRO A 19 -3.41 14.00 6.09
C PRO A 19 -3.15 12.59 5.56
N ARG A 20 -4.20 11.96 5.04
CA ARG A 20 -4.25 10.53 4.77
C ARG A 20 -3.11 10.17 3.80
N PRO A 21 -2.19 9.26 4.17
CA PRO A 21 -0.94 9.00 3.44
C PRO A 21 -1.15 8.53 1.99
N ASP A 22 -2.37 8.14 1.64
CA ASP A 22 -2.76 7.77 0.28
C ASP A 22 -2.56 8.91 -0.73
N SER A 23 -2.55 10.19 -0.31
CA SER A 23 -2.25 11.28 -1.23
C SER A 23 -0.75 11.32 -1.58
N ALA A 24 0.13 11.21 -0.59
CA ALA A 24 1.58 11.29 -0.81
C ALA A 24 2.07 10.11 -1.65
N VAL A 25 1.56 8.90 -1.40
CA VAL A 25 1.86 7.72 -2.22
C VAL A 25 1.34 7.90 -3.65
N CYS A 26 0.09 8.37 -3.83
CA CYS A 26 -0.45 8.61 -5.17
C CYS A 26 0.30 9.72 -5.92
N GLU A 27 0.67 10.81 -5.25
CA GLU A 27 1.47 11.90 -5.80
C GLU A 27 2.83 11.39 -6.26
N TYR A 28 3.55 10.66 -5.39
CA TYR A 28 4.84 10.06 -5.73
C TYR A 28 4.71 9.15 -6.96
N LEU A 29 3.69 8.30 -7.01
CA LEU A 29 3.45 7.39 -8.13
C LEU A 29 3.17 8.15 -9.43
N ILE A 30 2.47 9.28 -9.39
CA ILE A 30 2.22 10.13 -10.56
C ILE A 30 3.50 10.82 -11.01
N GLU A 31 4.25 11.41 -10.08
CA GLU A 31 5.52 12.09 -10.37
C GLU A 31 6.55 11.16 -11.03
N HIS A 32 6.52 9.88 -10.67
CA HIS A 32 7.39 8.84 -11.25
C HIS A 32 6.76 8.11 -12.45
N GLU A 33 5.63 8.59 -12.98
CA GLU A 33 4.91 8.03 -14.14
C GLU A 33 4.41 6.58 -13.96
N ARG A 34 4.26 6.13 -12.70
CA ARG A 34 3.81 4.78 -12.31
C ARG A 34 2.29 4.71 -12.13
N LEU A 35 1.65 5.85 -11.95
CA LEU A 35 0.20 6.01 -11.91
C LEU A 35 -0.21 7.17 -12.81
N LYS A 36 -1.31 7.01 -13.55
CA LYS A 36 -1.89 8.08 -14.38
C LYS A 36 -3.04 8.75 -13.65
N ASP A 37 -3.24 10.04 -13.87
CA ASP A 37 -4.37 10.79 -13.28
C ASP A 37 -5.74 10.19 -13.58
N ASN A 38 -5.93 9.65 -14.79
CA ASN A 38 -7.18 8.99 -15.17
C ASN A 38 -7.41 7.70 -14.36
N ASP A 39 -6.34 6.96 -14.08
CA ASP A 39 -6.43 5.72 -13.32
C ASP A 39 -6.66 6.01 -11.83
N LEU A 40 -6.03 7.06 -11.28
CA LEU A 40 -6.33 7.56 -9.94
C LEU A 40 -7.80 7.95 -9.80
N LYS A 41 -8.36 8.71 -10.76
CA LYS A 41 -9.78 9.08 -10.75
C LYS A 41 -10.69 7.86 -10.75
N ARG A 42 -10.36 6.83 -11.54
CA ARG A 42 -11.12 5.56 -11.58
C ARG A 42 -11.07 4.84 -10.23
N ALA A 43 -9.91 4.80 -9.58
CA ALA A 43 -9.75 4.20 -8.26
C ALA A 43 -10.53 4.97 -7.18
N LEU A 44 -10.49 6.30 -7.18
CA LEU A 44 -11.27 7.15 -6.27
C LEU A 44 -12.77 6.94 -6.45
N THR A 45 -13.29 6.96 -7.68
CA THR A 45 -14.71 6.68 -7.95
C THR A 45 -15.13 5.28 -7.51
N TYR A 46 -14.23 4.29 -7.62
CA TYR A 46 -14.48 2.95 -7.11
C TYR A 46 -14.51 2.92 -5.57
N GLN A 47 -13.55 3.58 -4.93
CA GLN A 47 -13.47 3.72 -3.47
C GLN A 47 -14.71 4.42 -2.90
N GLU A 48 -15.22 5.47 -3.55
CA GLU A 48 -16.43 6.17 -3.12
C GLU A 48 -17.67 5.25 -3.10
N GLN A 49 -17.75 4.30 -4.04
CA GLN A 49 -18.89 3.38 -4.16
C GLN A 49 -18.77 2.14 -3.27
N HIS A 50 -17.55 1.65 -3.07
CA HIS A 50 -17.31 0.36 -2.41
C HIS A 50 -16.56 0.48 -1.08
N GLY A 51 -16.07 1.67 -0.73
CA GLY A 51 -15.18 1.90 0.39
C GLY A 51 -13.81 1.25 0.21
N GLY A 52 -13.04 1.22 1.31
CA GLY A 52 -11.73 0.58 1.36
C GLY A 52 -10.55 1.54 1.25
N ASP A 53 -9.35 0.97 1.32
CA ASP A 53 -8.07 1.67 1.24
C ASP A 53 -7.68 1.95 -0.22
N LEU A 54 -7.29 3.19 -0.54
CA LEU A 54 -7.06 3.61 -1.93
C LEU A 54 -5.85 2.91 -2.55
N VAL A 55 -4.74 2.81 -1.81
CA VAL A 55 -3.50 2.21 -2.30
C VAL A 55 -3.70 0.72 -2.57
N THR A 56 -4.37 0.01 -1.65
CA THR A 56 -4.78 -1.38 -1.82
C THR A 56 -5.69 -1.56 -3.03
N LEU A 57 -6.63 -0.64 -3.25
CA LEU A 57 -7.51 -0.68 -4.43
C LEU A 57 -6.75 -0.48 -5.73
N LEU A 58 -5.77 0.43 -5.79
CA LEU A 58 -4.94 0.65 -6.98
C LEU A 58 -4.23 -0.64 -7.42
N VAL A 59 -3.68 -1.39 -6.45
CA VAL A 59 -3.06 -2.70 -6.71
C VAL A 59 -4.08 -3.72 -7.18
N ARG A 60 -5.20 -3.86 -6.46
CA ARG A 60 -6.22 -4.88 -6.75
C ARG A 60 -6.92 -4.65 -8.10
N LEU A 61 -7.05 -3.40 -8.53
CA LEU A 61 -7.58 -3.03 -9.84
C LEU A 61 -6.52 -3.17 -10.97
N GLY A 62 -5.27 -3.49 -10.63
CA GLY A 62 -4.17 -3.64 -11.58
C GLY A 62 -3.70 -2.31 -12.18
N LEU A 63 -3.98 -1.18 -11.50
CA LEU A 63 -3.60 0.16 -11.95
C LEU A 63 -2.15 0.50 -11.56
N VAL A 64 -1.63 -0.15 -10.53
CA VAL A 64 -0.27 -0.01 -9.99
C VAL A 64 0.19 -1.40 -9.53
N SER A 65 1.48 -1.74 -9.62
CA SER A 65 1.98 -3.00 -9.06
C SER A 65 2.31 -2.88 -7.56
N GLU A 66 2.28 -3.98 -6.82
CA GLU A 66 2.70 -4.02 -5.41
C GLU A 66 4.13 -3.49 -5.22
N ARG A 67 5.01 -3.81 -6.17
CA ARG A 67 6.39 -3.31 -6.18
C ARG A 67 6.43 -1.79 -6.30
N ASP A 68 5.55 -1.21 -7.12
CA ASP A 68 5.52 0.23 -7.32
C ASP A 68 5.08 0.97 -6.06
N VAL A 69 4.09 0.42 -5.37
CA VAL A 69 3.66 0.93 -4.06
C VAL A 69 4.80 0.83 -3.05
N ALA A 70 5.45 -0.33 -2.94
CA ALA A 70 6.55 -0.52 -1.98
C ALA A 70 7.72 0.45 -2.22
N GLU A 71 8.07 0.71 -3.48
CA GLU A 71 9.10 1.69 -3.83
C GLU A 71 8.65 3.14 -3.52
N ALA A 72 7.38 3.47 -3.72
CA ALA A 72 6.84 4.78 -3.37
C ALA A 72 6.88 5.02 -1.86
N GLU A 73 6.41 4.06 -1.06
CA GLU A 73 6.44 4.14 0.40
C GLU A 73 7.88 4.21 0.93
N ALA A 74 8.79 3.39 0.40
CA ALA A 74 10.20 3.43 0.76
C ALA A 74 10.84 4.80 0.44
N GLY A 75 10.50 5.38 -0.71
CA GLY A 75 10.96 6.72 -1.10
C GLY A 75 10.44 7.81 -0.17
N LEU A 76 9.16 7.76 0.21
CA LEU A 76 8.53 8.74 1.11
C LEU A 76 9.03 8.64 2.55
N LEU A 77 9.31 7.43 3.02
CA LEU A 77 9.81 7.15 4.37
C LEU A 77 11.34 7.26 4.47
N GLU A 78 12.02 7.47 3.35
CA GLU A 78 13.49 7.46 3.23
C GLU A 78 14.12 6.16 3.77
N LEU A 79 13.40 5.04 3.60
CA LEU A 79 13.84 3.71 4.04
C LEU A 79 14.38 2.89 2.87
N PRO A 80 15.44 2.09 3.08
CA PRO A 80 15.93 1.20 2.04
C PRO A 80 14.92 0.09 1.76
N LEU A 81 14.51 -0.07 0.50
CA LEU A 81 13.74 -1.22 0.06
C LEU A 81 14.68 -2.38 -0.30
N ILE A 82 14.65 -3.45 0.48
CA ILE A 82 15.52 -4.63 0.31
C ILE A 82 14.69 -5.77 -0.27
N ARG A 83 15.21 -6.48 -1.27
CA ARG A 83 14.55 -7.68 -1.80
C ARG A 83 14.83 -8.85 -0.86
N THR A 84 13.93 -9.84 -0.87
CA THR A 84 14.10 -11.05 -0.05
C THR A 84 15.44 -11.76 -0.30
N ALA A 85 15.96 -11.73 -1.53
CA ALA A 85 17.24 -12.33 -1.89
C ALA A 85 18.46 -11.58 -1.33
N ASP A 86 18.30 -10.31 -0.96
CA ASP A 86 19.36 -9.45 -0.42
C ASP A 86 19.35 -9.42 1.12
N LEU A 87 18.48 -10.20 1.78
CA LEU A 87 18.45 -10.32 3.23
C LEU A 87 19.69 -11.07 3.75
N PRO A 88 20.24 -10.67 4.91
CA PRO A 88 21.34 -11.40 5.52
C PRO A 88 20.88 -12.81 5.92
N GLU A 89 21.72 -13.81 5.65
CA GLU A 89 21.45 -15.21 6.04
C GLU A 89 21.46 -15.40 7.57
N GLN A 90 22.12 -14.49 8.30
CA GLN A 90 22.22 -14.55 9.75
C GLN A 90 21.38 -13.44 10.39
N ALA A 91 20.59 -13.82 11.40
CA ALA A 91 19.86 -12.87 12.22
C ALA A 91 20.82 -11.97 13.03
N PRO A 92 20.44 -10.73 13.33
CA PRO A 92 21.21 -9.88 14.24
C PRO A 92 21.28 -10.49 15.65
N GLU A 93 22.41 -10.30 16.34
CA GLU A 93 22.61 -10.71 17.75
C GLU A 93 21.83 -9.83 18.74
#